data_AF-A0A822HGT2-F1
#
_entry.id   AF-A0A822HGT2-F1
#
_cell.length_a   1.000
_cell.length_b   1.000
_cell.length_c   1.000
_cell.angle_alpha   90.00
_cell.angle_beta   90.00
_cell.angle_gamma   90.00
#
_symmetry.space_group_name_H-M   'P 1'
#
loop_
_entity.id
_entity.type
_entity.pdbx_description
1 polymer ?
#
loop_
_entity_poly.entity_id
_entity_poly.type
_entity_poly.pdbx_seq_one_letter_code
_entity_poly.pdbx_strand_id
1 'polypeptide(L)'
;MANFLMMFIDNVVFNLTQSSNNFRYTESIKKFAICLYILGGKQCYEFVRLNMPGSIPYLSTLGDLINKSNMTLTETEFKFDSLQKFQSGFGFCSEDTTGVIPKIEYDSSTNSFIGFTTRIVDGIPLMKHYQADTFDDF
;
A
#
# COMPACT_ATOMS: atom_id res chain seq x y z
N MET A 1 24.70 9.48 14.37
CA MET A 1 23.66 8.73 13.64
C MET A 1 23.05 7.75 14.62
N ALA A 2 21.84 8.02 15.15
CA ALA A 2 21.22 7.10 16.10
C ALA A 2 20.87 5.79 15.38
N ASN A 3 21.34 4.67 15.90
CA ASN A 3 21.08 3.34 15.37
C ASN A 3 19.57 3.06 15.42
N PHE A 4 18.96 2.63 14.30
CA PHE A 4 17.54 2.28 14.22
C PHE A 4 17.12 1.35 15.37
N LEU A 5 17.99 0.40 15.73
CA LEU A 5 17.75 -0.55 16.81
C LEU A 5 17.49 0.16 18.16
N MET A 6 18.26 1.20 18.47
CA MET A 6 18.12 1.92 19.74
C MET A 6 16.80 2.69 19.77
N MET A 7 16.47 3.39 18.69
CA MET A 7 15.16 4.06 18.54
C MET A 7 13.99 3.07 18.60
N PHE A 8 14.15 1.87 18.05
CA PHE A 8 13.13 0.83 18.10
C PHE A 8 12.92 0.32 19.53
N ILE A 9 14.00 0.01 20.24
CA ILE A 9 13.96 -0.40 21.65
C ILE A 9 13.34 0.70 22.53
N ASP A 10 13.78 1.95 22.35
CA ASP A 10 13.26 3.09 23.11
C ASP A 10 11.75 3.28 22.89
N ASN A 11 11.28 3.10 21.65
CA ASN A 11 9.86 3.19 21.33
C ASN A 11 9.06 2.04 21.96
N VAL A 12 9.58 0.82 21.95
CA VAL A 12 8.97 -0.33 22.62
C VAL A 12 8.86 -0.04 24.12
N VAL A 13 9.95 0.35 24.77
CA VAL A 13 9.98 0.65 26.20
C VAL A 13 8.98 1.77 26.52
N PHE A 14 8.97 2.84 25.73
CA PHE A 14 8.01 3.93 25.88
C PHE A 14 6.56 3.43 25.76
N ASN A 15 6.23 2.66 24.72
CA ASN A 15 4.88 2.14 24.52
C ASN A 15 4.45 1.21 25.64
N LEU A 16 5.34 0.38 26.18
CA LEU A 16 5.04 -0.49 27.32
C LEU A 16 4.70 0.26 28.61
N THR A 17 5.08 1.55 28.74
CA THR A 17 4.62 2.42 29.85
C THR A 17 3.22 2.96 29.65
N GLN A 18 2.66 2.83 28.44
CA GLN A 18 1.36 3.36 28.06
C GLN A 18 0.32 2.24 27.99
N SER A 19 -0.96 2.62 28.02
CA SER A 19 -2.02 1.67 27.65
C SER A 19 -1.94 1.33 26.16
N SER A 20 -2.40 0.13 25.78
CA SER A 20 -2.35 -0.35 24.40
C SER A 20 -3.04 0.56 23.38
N ASN A 21 -4.04 1.32 23.82
CA ASN A 21 -4.76 2.28 22.99
C ASN A 21 -3.95 3.56 22.69
N ASN A 22 -2.85 3.79 23.41
CA ASN A 22 -2.03 5.00 23.34
C ASN A 22 -0.64 4.75 22.76
N PHE A 23 -0.39 3.59 22.16
CA PHE A 23 0.87 3.30 21.51
C PHE A 23 1.14 4.28 20.37
N ARG A 24 2.36 4.81 20.31
CA ARG A 24 2.80 5.76 19.30
C ARG A 24 4.07 5.27 18.63
N TYR A 25 4.13 5.43 17.32
CA TYR A 25 5.22 4.94 16.49
C TYR A 25 5.83 6.09 15.70
N THR A 26 7.16 6.12 15.63
CA THR A 26 7.89 7.07 14.79
C THR A 26 7.75 6.68 13.31
N GLU A 27 7.99 7.62 12.40
CA GLU A 27 7.91 7.36 10.95
C GLU A 27 8.84 6.24 10.49
N SER A 28 10.03 6.13 11.07
CA SER A 28 10.96 5.05 10.76
C SER A 28 10.42 3.67 11.15
N ILE A 29 9.71 3.57 12.30
CA ILE A 29 9.10 2.33 12.75
C ILE A 29 7.88 1.98 11.88
N LYS A 30 7.09 2.98 11.48
CA LYS A 30 5.97 2.78 10.54
C LYS A 30 6.46 2.25 9.20
N LYS A 31 7.54 2.82 8.64
CA LYS A 31 8.16 2.32 7.40
C LYS A 31 8.67 0.90 7.56
N PHE A 32 9.36 0.61 8.67
CA PHE A 32 9.79 -0.75 9.00
C PHE A 32 8.62 -1.73 9.07
N ALA A 33 7.51 -1.35 9.72
CA ALA A 33 6.30 -2.16 9.82
C ALA A 33 5.69 -2.47 8.44
N ILE A 34 5.62 -1.47 7.54
CA ILE A 34 5.18 -1.66 6.16
C ILE A 34 6.10 -2.64 5.43
N CYS A 35 7.42 -2.47 5.51
CA CYS A 35 8.38 -3.37 4.88
C CYS A 35 8.26 -4.81 5.41
N LEU A 36 8.14 -4.97 6.74
CA LEU A 36 7.96 -6.28 7.36
C LEU A 36 6.68 -6.97 6.88
N TYR A 37 5.59 -6.23 6.74
CA TYR A 37 4.33 -6.79 6.24
C TYR A 37 4.40 -7.18 4.77
N ILE A 38 4.98 -6.34 3.92
CA ILE A 38 5.10 -6.60 2.48
C ILE A 38 6.03 -7.78 2.22
N LEU A 39 7.19 -7.83 2.88
CA LEU A 39 8.21 -8.85 2.62
C LEU A 39 7.96 -10.15 3.40
N GLY A 40 7.51 -10.06 4.64
CA GLY A 40 7.26 -11.22 5.52
C GLY A 40 5.83 -11.76 5.45
N GLY A 41 4.89 -10.98 4.91
CA GLY A 41 3.48 -11.31 4.86
C GLY A 41 2.75 -11.15 6.20
N LYS A 42 1.42 -11.28 6.15
CA LYS A 42 0.53 -11.07 7.30
C LYS A 42 0.86 -11.96 8.51
N GLN A 43 1.19 -13.23 8.28
CA GLN A 43 1.43 -14.18 9.37
C GLN A 43 2.73 -13.86 10.13
N CYS A 44 3.81 -13.54 9.40
CA CYS A 44 5.06 -13.09 10.01
C CYS A 44 4.85 -11.81 10.82
N TYR A 45 4.13 -10.84 10.23
CA TYR A 45 3.83 -9.58 10.89
C TYR A 45 3.07 -9.77 12.21
N GLU A 46 1.99 -10.56 12.19
CA GLU A 46 1.19 -10.83 13.39
C GLU A 46 1.98 -11.62 14.44
N PHE A 47 2.81 -12.58 14.02
CA PHE A 47 3.68 -13.30 14.93
C PHE A 47 4.60 -12.34 15.70
N VAL A 48 5.25 -11.41 15.00
CA VAL A 48 6.11 -10.39 15.62
C VAL A 48 5.29 -9.50 16.56
N ARG A 49 4.12 -9.01 16.11
CA ARG A 49 3.26 -8.10 16.89
C ARG A 49 2.79 -8.72 18.21
N LEU A 50 2.40 -10.00 18.17
CA LEU A 50 1.89 -10.71 19.33
C LEU A 50 2.99 -11.09 20.33
N ASN A 51 4.19 -11.43 19.85
CA ASN A 51 5.32 -11.79 20.71
C ASN A 51 6.08 -10.57 21.24
N MET A 52 5.96 -9.41 20.60
CA MET A 52 6.56 -8.15 21.04
C MET A 52 5.53 -7.02 21.12
N PRO A 53 4.70 -6.98 22.18
CA PRO A 53 3.70 -5.93 22.35
C PRO A 53 4.29 -4.52 22.33
N GLY A 54 3.63 -3.59 21.65
CA GLY A 54 4.07 -2.19 21.55
C GLY A 54 5.23 -1.94 20.59
N SER A 55 5.71 -2.96 19.88
CA SER A 55 6.82 -2.85 18.93
C SER A 55 6.42 -2.38 17.53
N ILE A 56 5.27 -2.84 17.04
CA ILE A 56 4.75 -2.51 15.72
C ILE A 56 3.23 -2.24 15.77
N PRO A 57 2.70 -1.41 14.85
CA PRO A 57 1.28 -1.06 14.82
C PRO A 57 0.34 -2.25 14.64
N TYR A 58 -0.92 -2.07 15.04
CA TYR A 58 -2.01 -3.00 14.71
C TYR A 58 -2.28 -3.02 13.20
N LEU A 59 -2.87 -4.12 12.70
CA LEU A 59 -3.20 -4.27 11.28
C LEU A 59 -4.13 -3.19 10.73
N SER A 60 -5.07 -2.69 11.53
CA SER A 60 -5.94 -1.58 11.12
C SER A 60 -5.12 -0.31 10.86
N THR A 61 -4.24 0.04 11.78
CA THR A 61 -3.32 1.17 11.63
C THR A 61 -2.37 0.97 10.45
N LEU A 62 -1.90 -0.25 10.23
CA LEU A 62 -1.06 -0.58 9.08
C LEU A 62 -1.82 -0.42 7.76
N GLY A 63 -3.06 -0.90 7.69
CA GLY A 63 -3.94 -0.70 6.53
C GLY A 63 -4.14 0.78 6.23
N ASP A 64 -4.41 1.59 7.24
CA ASP A 64 -4.50 3.05 7.09
C ASP A 64 -3.19 3.67 6.59
N LEU A 65 -2.04 3.20 7.09
CA LEU A 65 -0.72 3.68 6.64
C LEU A 65 -0.44 3.33 5.18
N ILE A 66 -0.83 2.12 4.75
CA ILE A 66 -0.70 1.69 3.36
C ILE A 66 -1.66 2.48 2.46
N ASN A 67 -2.92 2.63 2.87
CA ASN A 67 -3.93 3.37 2.11
C ASN A 67 -3.60 4.87 2.00
N LYS A 68 -3.03 5.46 3.05
CA LYS A 68 -2.54 6.85 3.04
C LYS A 68 -1.22 7.01 2.29
N SER A 69 -0.51 5.92 2.05
CA SER A 69 0.68 5.98 1.22
C SER A 69 0.26 6.15 -0.23
N ASN A 70 0.95 7.00 -0.99
CA ASN A 70 0.81 7.09 -2.45
C ASN A 70 1.35 5.82 -3.15
N MET A 71 1.24 4.63 -2.54
CA MET A 71 1.71 3.36 -3.09
C MET A 71 0.57 2.54 -3.71
N THR A 72 -0.69 2.86 -3.43
CA THR A 72 -1.81 2.30 -4.17
C THR A 72 -1.77 2.80 -5.61
N LEU A 73 -1.97 1.88 -6.55
CA LEU A 73 -2.10 2.17 -7.98
C LEU A 73 -3.54 1.90 -8.35
N THR A 74 -4.17 2.85 -9.02
CA THR A 74 -5.48 2.64 -9.64
C THR A 74 -5.34 1.88 -10.95
N GLU A 75 -6.41 1.23 -11.41
CA GLU A 75 -6.41 0.53 -12.69
C GLU A 75 -5.97 1.50 -13.79
N THR A 76 -5.09 1.05 -14.70
CA THR A 76 -4.49 1.85 -15.80
C THR A 76 -3.59 3.02 -15.37
N GLU A 77 -3.25 3.14 -14.08
CA GLU A 77 -2.30 4.13 -13.57
C GLU A 77 -0.84 3.67 -13.66
N PHE A 78 0.00 4.53 -14.23
CA PHE A 78 1.43 4.31 -14.34
C PHE A 78 2.21 5.37 -13.57
N LYS A 79 3.14 4.94 -12.71
CA LYS A 79 4.03 5.84 -11.96
C LYS A 79 5.40 5.97 -12.62
N PHE A 80 5.44 6.38 -13.89
CA PHE A 80 6.69 6.53 -14.64
C PHE A 80 7.66 7.52 -13.98
N ASP A 81 7.16 8.60 -13.37
CA ASP A 81 7.98 9.58 -12.64
C ASP A 81 8.75 8.96 -11.47
N SER A 82 8.15 7.95 -10.81
CA SER A 82 8.84 7.22 -9.74
C SER A 82 9.93 6.30 -10.27
N LEU A 83 9.78 5.82 -11.51
CA LEU A 83 10.76 4.98 -12.21
C LEU A 83 12.01 5.77 -12.60
N GLN A 84 11.86 7.08 -12.89
CA GLN A 84 12.96 7.96 -13.31
C GLN A 84 14.11 8.00 -12.29
N LYS A 85 13.81 7.81 -11.00
CA LYS A 85 14.81 7.72 -9.92
C LYS A 85 15.77 6.54 -10.04
N PHE A 86 15.42 5.56 -10.86
CA PHE A 86 16.17 4.31 -11.06
C PHE A 86 16.68 4.16 -12.50
N GLN A 87 16.50 5.17 -13.35
CA GLN A 87 16.90 5.11 -14.75
C GLN A 87 18.41 5.35 -14.92
N SER A 88 19.09 4.42 -15.60
CA SER A 88 20.52 4.51 -15.95
C SER A 88 20.77 4.73 -17.45
N GLY A 89 19.76 5.18 -18.21
CA GLY A 89 19.88 5.60 -19.62
C GLY A 89 18.96 4.86 -20.58
N PHE A 90 18.85 3.53 -20.47
CA PHE A 90 17.95 2.71 -21.30
C PHE A 90 17.29 1.62 -20.46
N GLY A 91 15.99 1.40 -20.66
CA GLY A 91 15.21 0.35 -20.01
C GLY A 91 14.52 -0.51 -21.06
N PHE A 92 14.60 -1.83 -20.90
CA PHE A 92 13.83 -2.79 -21.68
C PHE A 92 12.59 -3.17 -20.88
N CYS A 93 11.42 -3.08 -21.51
CA CYS A 93 10.16 -3.52 -20.92
C CYS A 93 9.64 -4.71 -21.74
N SER A 94 9.31 -5.80 -21.08
CA SER A 94 8.56 -6.91 -21.66
C SER A 94 7.26 -7.03 -20.89
N GLU A 95 6.14 -7.02 -21.61
CA GLU A 95 4.85 -7.42 -21.02
C GLU A 95 4.82 -8.95 -20.96
N ASP A 96 4.50 -9.47 -19.80
CA ASP A 96 4.13 -10.87 -19.63
C ASP A 96 2.60 -10.93 -19.64
N THR A 97 2.03 -11.66 -20.60
CA THR A 97 0.59 -11.94 -20.67
C THR A 97 0.17 -12.90 -19.56
N THR A 98 0.32 -12.47 -18.30
CA THR A 98 -0.12 -13.22 -17.13
C THR A 98 -1.64 -13.26 -17.17
N GLY A 99 -2.20 -14.47 -17.25
CA GLY A 99 -3.65 -14.67 -17.24
C GLY A 99 -4.22 -14.26 -15.89
N VAL A 100 -4.97 -13.15 -15.87
CA VAL A 100 -5.71 -12.71 -14.69
C VAL A 100 -7.13 -13.27 -14.75
N ILE A 101 -7.63 -13.83 -13.64
CA ILE A 101 -9.04 -14.22 -13.55
C ILE A 101 -9.86 -12.93 -13.44
N PRO A 102 -10.73 -12.62 -14.42
CA PRO A 102 -11.50 -11.39 -14.40
C PRO A 102 -12.44 -11.42 -13.20
N LYS A 103 -12.32 -10.41 -12.34
CA LYS A 103 -13.21 -10.17 -11.21
C LYS A 103 -13.66 -8.73 -11.28
N ILE A 104 -14.96 -8.55 -11.50
CA ILE A 104 -15.56 -7.23 -11.54
C ILE A 104 -15.78 -6.77 -10.09
N GLU A 105 -15.21 -5.63 -9.75
CA GLU A 105 -15.35 -5.02 -8.42
C GLU A 105 -15.80 -3.57 -8.57
N TYR A 106 -16.67 -3.12 -7.67
CA TYR A 106 -17.03 -1.72 -7.58
C TYR A 106 -16.09 -1.00 -6.61
N ASP A 107 -15.43 0.04 -7.09
CA ASP A 107 -14.61 0.93 -6.27
C ASP A 107 -15.40 2.18 -5.90
N SER A 108 -15.79 2.24 -4.62
CA SER A 108 -16.54 3.37 -4.07
C SER A 108 -15.74 4.66 -4.00
N SER A 109 -14.40 4.61 -4.01
CA SER A 109 -13.56 5.80 -3.95
C SER A 109 -13.52 6.56 -5.27
N THR A 110 -13.67 5.84 -6.39
CA THR A 110 -13.67 6.40 -7.74
C THR A 110 -15.03 6.36 -8.42
N ASN A 111 -16.06 5.81 -7.75
CA ASN A 111 -17.40 5.59 -8.28
C ASN A 111 -17.35 4.86 -9.64
N SER A 112 -16.53 3.80 -9.73
CA SER A 112 -16.28 3.11 -10.99
C SER A 112 -16.18 1.59 -10.81
N PHE A 113 -16.45 0.85 -11.89
CA PHE A 113 -16.25 -0.59 -11.95
C PHE A 113 -14.86 -0.93 -12.48
N ILE A 114 -14.14 -1.76 -11.74
CA ILE A 114 -12.80 -2.27 -12.02
C ILE A 114 -12.91 -3.70 -12.56
N GLY A 115 -11.99 -4.10 -13.44
CA GLY A 115 -11.87 -5.49 -13.90
C GLY A 115 -12.57 -5.78 -15.22
N PHE A 116 -13.11 -4.76 -15.87
CA PHE A 116 -13.48 -4.81 -17.28
C PHE A 116 -12.27 -4.45 -18.16
N THR A 117 -12.16 -5.09 -19.32
CA THR A 117 -11.18 -4.65 -20.34
C THR A 117 -11.55 -3.25 -20.82
N THR A 118 -10.78 -2.25 -20.40
CA THR A 118 -10.99 -0.87 -20.83
C THR A 118 -10.61 -0.70 -22.30
N ARG A 119 -11.25 0.26 -22.96
CA ARG A 119 -10.90 0.61 -24.34
C ARG A 119 -9.46 1.13 -24.37
N ILE A 120 -8.70 0.66 -25.35
CA ILE A 120 -7.32 1.07 -25.58
C ILE A 120 -7.30 2.20 -26.62
N VAL A 121 -6.55 3.26 -26.33
CA VAL A 121 -6.26 4.38 -27.25
C VAL A 121 -4.75 4.54 -27.31
N ASP A 122 -4.18 4.48 -28.52
CA ASP A 122 -2.72 4.56 -28.74
C ASP A 122 -1.88 3.56 -27.92
N GLY A 123 -2.43 2.35 -27.70
CA GLY A 123 -1.78 1.30 -26.92
C GLY A 123 -1.87 1.48 -25.40
N ILE A 124 -2.57 2.51 -24.93
CA ILE A 124 -2.76 2.78 -23.50
C ILE A 124 -4.23 2.58 -23.13
N PRO A 125 -4.53 1.81 -22.07
CA PRO A 125 -5.91 1.63 -21.60
C PRO A 125 -6.46 2.92 -20.99
N LEU A 126 -7.74 3.24 -21.27
CA LEU A 126 -8.40 4.45 -20.76
C LEU A 126 -8.73 4.33 -19.27
N MET A 127 -8.29 5.33 -18.50
CA MET A 127 -8.61 5.46 -17.08
C MET A 127 -10.11 5.64 -16.82
N LYS A 128 -10.61 4.93 -15.81
CA LYS A 128 -11.96 5.10 -15.23
C LYS A 128 -13.07 5.14 -16.28
N HIS A 129 -13.02 4.22 -17.25
CA HIS A 129 -13.98 4.22 -18.36
C HIS A 129 -15.42 3.85 -17.93
N TYR A 130 -15.56 2.95 -16.96
CA TYR A 130 -16.86 2.45 -16.48
C TYR A 130 -17.28 3.15 -15.18
N GLN A 131 -17.75 4.40 -15.29
CA GLN A 131 -18.29 5.14 -14.15
C GLN A 131 -19.73 4.73 -13.88
N ALA A 132 -20.11 4.70 -12.61
CA ALA A 132 -21.50 4.53 -12.21
C ALA A 132 -22.23 5.89 -12.26
N ASP A 133 -23.49 5.88 -12.67
CA ASP A 133 -24.33 7.07 -12.69
C ASP A 133 -24.50 7.63 -11.27
N THR A 134 -24.55 8.95 -11.17
CA THR A 134 -24.89 9.64 -9.93
C THR A 134 -26.39 9.63 -9.72
N PHE A 135 -26.85 9.32 -8.50
CA PHE A 135 -28.28 9.34 -8.17
C PHE A 135 -28.94 10.73 -8.34
N ASP A 136 -28.14 11.78 -8.53
CA ASP A 136 -28.59 13.16 -8.76
C ASP A 136 -29.14 13.41 -10.19
N ASP A 137 -29.03 12.42 -11.09
CA ASP A 137 -29.52 12.50 -12.47
C ASP A 137 -30.98 12.01 -12.65
N PHE A 138 -31.71 11.79 -11.54
CA PHE A 138 -33.13 11.38 -11.52
C PHE A 138 -34.05 12.34 -10.77
#